data_AF-A0A0M2STA9-F1
#
_entry.id   AF-A0A0M2STA9-F1
#
_cell.length_a   1.000
_cell.length_b   1.000
_cell.length_c   1.000
_cell.angle_alpha   90.00
_cell.angle_beta   90.00
_cell.angle_gamma   90.00
#
_symmetry.space_group_name_H-M   'P 1'
#
loop_
_entity.id
_entity.type
_entity.pdbx_description
1 polymer ?
#
loop_
_entity_poly.entity_id
_entity_poly.type
_entity_poly.pdbx_seq_one_letter_code
_entity_poly.pdbx_strand_id
1 'polypeptide(L)'
;MEIEKLLLWIVFPYMVVAIFGMGVIWQFDTPAGTNASSIPERILTRSLKCLLILCTITGVGLIHFTDEFTRLLLWLLSLLQLRPDLNLILNASLLSKMHFIIVFVFLLALAFTNKMAYIIKPHLYIKRLHIKLRLVRRHL
;
A
#
# COMPACT_ATOMS: atom_id res chain seq x y z
N MET A 1 8.16 0.66 -27.70
CA MET A 1 6.77 0.94 -27.29
C MET A 1 5.99 -0.26 -26.72
N GLU A 2 6.52 -1.50 -26.73
CA GLU A 2 5.92 -2.63 -26.02
C GLU A 2 6.63 -2.96 -24.69
N ILE A 3 7.97 -2.84 -24.66
CA ILE A 3 8.79 -3.17 -23.50
C ILE A 3 8.43 -2.29 -22.28
N GLU A 4 8.20 -0.99 -22.48
CA GLU A 4 7.81 -0.07 -21.40
C GLU A 4 6.48 -0.46 -20.73
N LYS A 5 5.49 -0.94 -21.52
CA LYS A 5 4.19 -1.37 -21.03
C LYS A 5 4.32 -2.66 -20.24
N LEU A 6 5.16 -3.58 -20.73
CA LEU A 6 5.47 -4.82 -20.03
C LEU A 6 6.19 -4.56 -18.71
N LEU A 7 7.18 -3.65 -18.70
CA LEU A 7 7.86 -3.27 -17.47
C LEU A 7 6.90 -2.66 -16.45
N LEU A 8 6.04 -1.74 -16.88
CA LEU A 8 5.16 -1.00 -15.97
C LEU A 8 3.96 -1.82 -15.48
N TRP A 9 3.35 -2.64 -16.33
CA TRP A 9 2.08 -3.33 -16.02
C TRP A 9 2.23 -4.81 -15.71
N ILE A 10 3.41 -5.39 -15.90
CA ILE A 10 3.70 -6.79 -15.56
C ILE A 10 4.82 -6.83 -14.52
N VAL A 11 6.02 -6.38 -14.88
CA VAL A 11 7.21 -6.54 -14.02
C VAL A 11 7.07 -5.73 -12.73
N PHE A 12 6.68 -4.46 -12.82
CA PHE A 12 6.59 -3.58 -11.65
C PHE A 12 5.59 -4.09 -10.59
N PRO A 13 4.33 -4.47 -10.93
CA PRO A 13 3.41 -5.07 -9.97
C PRO A 13 3.99 -6.30 -9.26
N TYR A 14 4.62 -7.23 -9.99
CA TYR A 14 5.22 -8.42 -9.38
C TYR A 14 6.41 -8.09 -8.47
N MET A 15 7.26 -7.16 -8.88
CA MET A 15 8.37 -6.66 -8.03
C MET A 15 7.86 -6.06 -6.73
N VAL A 16 6.80 -5.24 -6.81
CA VAL A 16 6.18 -4.62 -5.64
C VAL A 16 5.60 -5.68 -4.71
N VAL A 17 4.87 -6.67 -5.24
CA VAL A 17 4.33 -7.77 -4.43
C VAL A 17 5.44 -8.59 -3.77
N ALA A 18 6.53 -8.87 -4.48
CA ALA A 18 7.68 -9.61 -3.93
C ALA A 18 8.35 -8.83 -2.79
N ILE A 19 8.66 -7.55 -3.00
CA ILE A 19 9.29 -6.69 -1.97
C ILE A 19 8.36 -6.50 -0.78
N PHE A 20 7.07 -6.27 -1.04
CA PHE A 20 6.06 -6.16 0.01
C PHE A 20 5.96 -7.46 0.82
N GLY A 21 5.92 -8.62 0.17
CA GLY A 21 5.93 -9.93 0.83
C GLY A 21 7.19 -10.15 1.68
N MET A 22 8.36 -9.76 1.19
CA MET A 22 9.58 -9.76 1.99
C MET A 22 9.45 -8.84 3.21
N GLY A 23 8.90 -7.64 3.06
CA GLY A 23 8.63 -6.72 4.18
C GLY A 23 7.63 -7.27 5.20
N VAL A 24 6.64 -8.07 4.76
CA VAL A 24 5.70 -8.80 5.64
C VAL A 24 6.43 -9.83 6.50
N ILE A 25 7.35 -10.59 5.90
CA ILE A 25 8.04 -11.73 6.52
C ILE A 25 9.17 -11.25 7.43
N TRP A 26 10.05 -10.39 6.90
CA TRP A 26 11.27 -9.95 7.57
C TRP A 26 11.10 -8.71 8.45
N GLN A 27 9.87 -8.21 8.60
CA GLN A 27 9.46 -7.01 9.36
C GLN A 27 10.62 -6.30 10.03
N PHE A 28 10.99 -5.12 9.52
CA PHE A 28 12.09 -4.31 10.08
C PHE A 28 11.98 -4.25 11.60
N ASP A 29 12.80 -5.05 12.28
CA ASP A 29 12.78 -5.22 13.72
C ASP A 29 13.51 -4.01 14.32
N THR A 30 12.83 -2.86 14.29
CA THR A 30 13.32 -1.65 14.93
C THR A 30 13.02 -1.83 16.42
N PRO A 31 14.04 -1.99 17.28
CA PRO A 31 13.79 -2.19 18.71
C PRO A 31 12.92 -1.05 19.22
N ALA A 32 11.84 -1.41 19.90
CA ALA A 32 10.73 -0.53 20.29
C ALA A 32 11.10 0.57 21.32
N GLY A 33 12.37 0.98 21.41
CA GLY A 33 12.91 1.83 22.46
C GLY A 33 13.70 3.07 22.02
N THR A 34 14.04 3.25 20.74
CA THR A 34 14.75 4.48 20.31
C THR A 34 13.77 5.51 19.77
N ASN A 35 13.24 6.35 20.67
CA ASN A 35 12.34 7.47 20.34
C ASN A 35 12.97 8.57 19.46
N ALA A 36 14.22 8.40 19.02
CA ALA A 36 14.86 9.28 18.06
C ALA A 36 14.51 8.84 16.62
N SER A 37 13.30 9.20 16.17
CA SER A 37 12.96 9.07 14.75
C SER A 37 13.95 9.89 13.92
N SER A 38 14.76 9.20 13.11
CA SER A 38 15.70 9.85 12.22
C SER A 38 14.93 10.70 11.19
N ILE A 39 15.56 11.78 10.70
CA ILE A 39 14.99 12.62 9.63
C ILE A 39 14.44 11.77 8.44
N PRO A 40 15.17 10.76 7.92
CA PRO A 40 14.64 9.94 6.83
C PRO A 40 13.40 9.13 7.22
N GLU A 41 13.30 8.63 8.45
CA GLU A 41 12.11 7.89 8.92
C GLU A 41 10.87 8.81 8.97
N ARG A 42 11.05 10.06 9.40
CA ARG A 42 9.97 11.06 9.40
C ARG A 42 9.51 11.40 7.99
N ILE A 43 10.45 11.61 7.06
CA ILE A 43 10.14 11.89 5.66
C ILE A 43 9.40 10.70 5.04
N LEU A 44 9.90 9.47 5.21
CA LEU A 44 9.27 8.27 4.69
C LEU A 44 7.85 8.09 5.24
N THR A 45 7.67 8.26 6.55
CA THR A 45 6.35 8.16 7.19
C THR A 45 5.39 9.24 6.70
N ARG A 46 5.87 10.47 6.46
CA ARG A 46 5.07 11.55 5.90
C ARG A 46 4.67 11.26 4.46
N SER A 47 5.60 10.82 3.63
CA SER A 47 5.34 10.40 2.24
C SER A 47 4.31 9.26 2.19
N LEU A 48 4.42 8.28 3.09
CA LEU A 48 3.45 7.18 3.19
C LEU A 48 2.04 7.67 3.53
N LYS A 49 1.90 8.63 4.47
CA LYS A 49 0.60 9.24 4.78
C LYS A 49 0.03 10.01 3.60
N CYS A 50 0.87 10.78 2.89
CA CYS A 50 0.46 11.51 1.69
C CYS A 50 -0.01 10.55 0.59
N LEU A 51 0.76 9.47 0.35
CA LEU A 51 0.39 8.42 -0.62
C LEU A 51 -0.91 7.71 -0.24
N LEU A 52 -1.11 7.42 1.05
CA LEU A 52 -2.36 6.82 1.54
C LEU A 52 -3.55 7.73 1.27
N ILE A 53 -3.45 9.02 1.60
CA ILE A 53 -4.52 10.00 1.34
C ILE A 53 -4.78 10.07 -0.16
N LEU A 54 -3.74 10.18 -0.98
CA LEU A 54 -3.89 10.25 -2.43
C LEU A 54 -4.54 8.98 -3.01
N CYS A 55 -4.16 7.80 -2.51
CA CYS A 55 -4.76 6.52 -2.85
C CYS A 55 -6.25 6.49 -2.49
N THR A 56 -6.64 6.97 -1.30
CA THR A 56 -8.05 7.01 -0.91
C THR A 56 -8.86 7.98 -1.76
N ILE A 57 -8.34 9.17 -2.06
CA ILE A 57 -9.02 10.17 -2.91
C ILE A 57 -9.20 9.63 -4.32
N THR A 58 -8.14 9.06 -4.91
CA THR A 58 -8.20 8.51 -6.27
C THR A 58 -9.07 7.25 -6.35
N GLY A 59 -9.08 6.40 -5.31
CA GLY A 59 -9.95 5.23 -5.26
C GLY A 59 -11.44 5.59 -5.13
N VAL A 60 -11.78 6.56 -4.28
CA VAL A 60 -13.15 7.09 -4.18
C VAL A 60 -13.55 7.77 -5.48
N GLY A 61 -12.65 8.55 -6.08
CA GLY A 61 -12.87 9.16 -7.39
C GLY A 61 -13.14 8.12 -8.47
N LEU A 62 -12.41 7.00 -8.46
CA LEU A 62 -12.61 5.92 -9.42
C LEU A 62 -14.02 5.32 -9.32
N ILE A 63 -14.49 5.04 -8.11
CA ILE A 63 -15.83 4.48 -7.87
C ILE A 63 -16.94 5.45 -8.30
N HIS A 64 -16.75 6.75 -8.10
CA HIS A 64 -17.78 7.75 -8.37
C HIS A 64 -17.77 8.28 -9.82
N PHE A 65 -16.61 8.42 -10.44
CA PHE A 65 -16.46 9.04 -11.76
C PHE A 65 -16.32 8.02 -12.90
N THR A 66 -16.05 6.74 -12.61
CA THR A 66 -15.82 5.73 -13.65
C THR A 66 -16.54 4.43 -13.35
N ASP A 67 -17.17 3.85 -14.36
CA ASP A 67 -17.77 2.50 -14.29
C ASP A 67 -16.73 1.38 -14.58
N GLU A 68 -15.44 1.71 -14.48
CA GLU A 68 -14.33 0.81 -14.86
C GLU A 68 -13.93 -0.15 -13.73
N PHE A 69 -14.43 0.03 -12.51
CA PHE A 69 -14.02 -0.70 -11.30
C PHE A 69 -13.98 -2.22 -11.51
N THR A 70 -15.00 -2.80 -12.14
CA THR A 70 -15.05 -4.25 -12.42
C THR A 70 -13.93 -4.71 -13.34
N ARG A 71 -13.61 -3.94 -14.39
CA ARG A 71 -12.51 -4.26 -15.33
C ARG A 71 -11.16 -4.21 -14.63
N LEU A 72 -10.98 -3.27 -13.72
CA LEU A 72 -9.76 -3.13 -12.94
C LEU A 72 -9.58 -4.25 -11.93
N LEU A 73 -10.67 -4.68 -11.27
CA LEU A 73 -10.65 -5.87 -10.41
C LEU A 73 -10.33 -7.13 -11.20
N LEU A 74 -10.91 -7.29 -12.39
CA LEU A 74 -10.59 -8.40 -13.29
C LEU A 74 -9.10 -8.39 -13.70
N TRP A 75 -8.55 -7.21 -13.99
CA TRP A 75 -7.13 -7.07 -14.26
C TRP A 75 -6.27 -7.46 -13.06
N LEU A 76 -6.63 -7.02 -11.84
CA LEU A 76 -5.92 -7.40 -10.62
C LEU A 76 -5.97 -8.91 -10.37
N LEU A 77 -7.12 -9.55 -10.62
CA LEU A 77 -7.26 -11.00 -10.56
C LEU A 77 -6.39 -11.70 -11.60
N SER A 78 -6.29 -11.14 -12.82
CA SER A 78 -5.43 -11.68 -13.88
C SER A 78 -3.95 -11.69 -13.47
N LEU A 79 -3.49 -10.65 -12.76
CA LEU A 79 -2.16 -10.60 -12.17
C LEU A 79 -1.99 -11.68 -11.10
N LEU A 80 -2.99 -11.87 -10.22
CA LEU A 80 -2.94 -12.89 -9.18
C LEU A 80 -2.90 -14.32 -9.76
N GLN A 81 -3.56 -14.54 -10.89
CA GLN A 81 -3.53 -15.80 -11.65
C GLN A 81 -2.26 -15.99 -12.49
N LEU A 82 -1.29 -15.06 -12.41
CA LEU A 82 -0.06 -15.06 -13.20
C LEU A 82 -0.31 -15.05 -14.72
N ARG A 83 -1.46 -14.52 -15.15
CA ARG A 83 -1.86 -14.36 -16.55
C ARG A 83 -2.28 -12.91 -16.81
N PRO A 84 -1.34 -11.95 -16.82
CA PRO A 84 -1.66 -10.54 -16.93
C PRO A 84 -2.32 -10.22 -18.27
N ASP A 85 -3.56 -9.72 -18.25
CA ASP A 85 -4.22 -9.24 -19.45
C ASP A 85 -3.99 -7.74 -19.65
N LEU A 86 -3.03 -7.40 -20.51
CA LEU A 86 -2.67 -6.01 -20.80
C LEU A 86 -3.82 -5.22 -21.46
N ASN A 87 -4.78 -5.88 -22.11
CA ASN A 87 -5.86 -5.17 -22.80
C ASN A 87 -6.82 -4.50 -21.81
N LEU A 88 -6.96 -5.06 -20.60
CA LEU A 88 -7.84 -4.49 -19.57
C LEU A 88 -7.29 -3.16 -19.04
N ILE A 89 -5.98 -3.06 -18.85
CA ILE A 89 -5.35 -1.86 -18.28
C ILE A 89 -4.98 -0.83 -19.34
N LEU A 90 -4.57 -1.25 -20.55
CA LEU A 90 -4.18 -0.32 -21.60
C LEU A 90 -5.35 0.51 -22.11
N ASN A 91 -6.56 -0.07 -22.11
CA ASN A 91 -7.78 0.60 -22.51
C ASN A 91 -8.49 1.34 -21.35
N ALA A 92 -7.95 1.26 -20.13
CA ALA A 92 -8.51 1.98 -18.98
C ALA A 92 -8.20 3.48 -19.05
N SER A 93 -9.05 4.25 -18.37
CA SER A 93 -8.86 5.69 -18.20
C SER A 93 -7.51 6.03 -17.55
N LEU A 94 -7.05 7.26 -17.80
CA LEU A 94 -5.81 7.75 -17.20
C LEU A 94 -5.87 7.75 -15.67
N LEU A 95 -7.04 8.06 -15.09
CA LEU A 95 -7.26 8.06 -13.64
C LEU A 95 -7.02 6.66 -13.05
N SER A 96 -7.57 5.62 -13.67
CA SER A 96 -7.37 4.22 -13.27
C SER A 96 -5.90 3.81 -13.30
N LYS A 97 -5.19 4.18 -14.37
CA LYS A 97 -3.75 3.89 -14.50
C LYS A 97 -2.93 4.59 -13.41
N MET A 98 -3.20 5.86 -13.16
CA MET A 98 -2.51 6.62 -12.12
C MET A 98 -2.81 6.06 -10.72
N HIS A 99 -4.05 5.67 -10.44
CA HIS A 99 -4.45 5.06 -9.18
C HIS A 99 -3.61 3.81 -8.87
N PHE A 100 -3.48 2.88 -9.83
CA PHE A 100 -2.66 1.68 -9.62
C PHE A 100 -1.18 1.98 -9.38
N ILE A 101 -0.60 2.92 -10.11
CA ILE A 101 0.79 3.32 -9.89
C ILE A 101 0.95 3.87 -8.46
N ILE A 102 0.03 4.72 -8.00
CA ILE A 102 0.03 5.26 -6.63
C ILE A 102 -0.11 4.14 -5.60
N VAL A 103 -1.01 3.18 -5.81
CA VAL A 103 -1.19 2.00 -4.93
C VAL A 103 0.09 1.19 -4.86
N PHE A 104 0.73 0.89 -6.00
CA PHE A 104 1.96 0.10 -6.03
C PHE A 104 3.13 0.83 -5.36
N VAL A 105 3.29 2.14 -5.59
CA VAL A 105 4.30 2.96 -4.91
C VAL A 105 4.02 3.02 -3.40
N PHE A 106 2.75 3.13 -3.00
CA PHE A 106 2.35 3.07 -1.60
C PHE A 106 2.73 1.74 -0.95
N LEU A 107 2.40 0.61 -1.57
CA LEU A 107 2.75 -0.73 -1.07
C LEU A 107 4.27 -0.91 -0.98
N LEU A 108 5.00 -0.45 -1.99
CA LEU A 108 6.46 -0.50 -2.01
C LEU A 108 7.05 0.31 -0.85
N ALA A 109 6.60 1.56 -0.67
CA ALA A 109 7.06 2.41 0.42
C ALA A 109 6.72 1.81 1.79
N LEU A 110 5.52 1.21 1.93
CA LEU A 110 5.04 0.58 3.15
C LEU A 110 5.93 -0.59 3.59
N ALA A 111 6.46 -1.37 2.66
CA ALA A 111 7.37 -2.49 2.92
C ALA A 111 8.64 -2.08 3.69
N PHE A 112 9.07 -0.81 3.53
CA PHE A 112 10.26 -0.26 4.19
C PHE A 112 9.93 0.50 5.48
N THR A 113 8.72 0.37 6.03
CA THR A 113 8.34 1.06 7.27
C THR A 113 8.08 0.12 8.44
N ASN A 114 8.33 0.62 9.65
CA ASN A 114 7.93 -0.05 10.89
C ASN A 114 6.39 -0.13 11.08
N LYS A 115 5.60 0.44 10.15
CA LYS A 115 4.14 0.41 10.20
C LYS A 115 3.54 -0.87 9.64
N MET A 116 4.35 -1.67 8.97
CA MET A 116 3.93 -2.93 8.36
C MET A 116 3.27 -3.89 9.36
N ALA A 117 3.80 -3.94 10.60
CA ALA A 117 3.26 -4.79 11.67
C ALA A 117 1.81 -4.45 12.06
N TYR A 118 1.38 -3.19 11.89
CA TYR A 118 0.00 -2.79 12.22
C TYR A 118 -1.04 -3.38 11.26
N ILE A 119 -0.66 -3.60 10.00
CA ILE A 119 -1.55 -4.18 8.99
C ILE A 119 -1.71 -5.69 9.21
N ILE A 120 -0.62 -6.38 9.59
CA ILE A 120 -0.63 -7.84 9.75
C ILE A 120 -1.29 -8.25 11.07
N LYS A 121 -1.10 -7.48 12.15
CA LYS A 121 -1.59 -7.82 13.49
C LYS A 121 -2.48 -6.70 14.07
N PRO A 122 -3.64 -6.41 13.45
CA PRO A 122 -4.50 -5.30 13.89
C PRO A 122 -5.04 -5.51 15.32
N HIS A 123 -5.27 -6.77 15.71
CA HIS A 123 -5.73 -7.11 17.06
C HIS A 123 -4.73 -6.70 18.16
N LEU A 124 -3.42 -6.78 17.91
CA LEU A 124 -2.40 -6.35 18.87
C LEU A 124 -2.42 -4.83 19.06
N TYR A 125 -2.72 -4.08 18.00
CA TYR A 125 -2.85 -2.64 18.06
C TYR A 125 -4.04 -2.21 18.92
N ILE A 126 -5.21 -2.81 18.67
CA ILE A 126 -6.44 -2.54 19.45
C ILE A 126 -6.23 -2.88 20.93
N LYS A 127 -5.55 -3.99 21.23
CA LYS A 127 -5.22 -4.39 22.60
C LYS A 127 -4.33 -3.37 23.31
N ARG A 128 -3.27 -2.86 22.66
CA ARG A 128 -2.41 -1.80 23.24
C ARG A 128 -3.18 -0.51 23.47
N LEU A 129 -4.07 -0.13 22.54
CA LEU A 129 -4.90 1.07 22.67
C LEU A 129 -5.84 0.96 23.88
N HIS A 130 -6.52 -0.18 24.03
CA HIS A 130 -7.39 -0.46 25.17
C HIS A 130 -6.65 -0.38 26.51
N ILE A 131 -5.45 -0.97 26.61
CA ILE A 131 -4.63 -0.91 27.82
C ILE A 131 -4.26 0.54 28.15
N LYS A 132 -3.81 1.32 27.15
CA LYS A 132 -3.44 2.73 27.33
C LYS A 132 -4.62 3.57 27.82
N LEU A 133 -5.80 3.41 27.21
CA LEU A 133 -7.03 4.12 27.62
C LEU A 133 -7.46 3.72 29.04
N ARG A 134 -7.36 2.43 29.40
CA ARG A 134 -7.67 1.95 30.75
C ARG A 134 -6.71 2.53 31.81
N LEU A 135 -5.43 2.69 31.48
CA LEU A 135 -4.45 3.30 32.38
C LEU A 135 -4.70 4.80 32.57
N VAL A 136 -4.99 5.55 31.50
CA VAL A 136 -5.35 6.98 31.59
C VAL A 136 -6.60 7.17 32.46
N ARG A 137 -7.62 6.32 32.30
CA ARG A 137 -8.84 6.36 33.13
C ARG A 137 -8.59 6.07 34.61
N ARG A 138 -7.50 5.39 34.99
CA ARG A 138 -7.15 5.11 36.40
C ARG A 138 -6.38 6.25 37.08
N HIS A 139 -5.87 7.20 36.32
CA HIS A 139 -5.12 8.37 36.81
C HIS A 139 -5.93 9.68 36.77
N LEU A 140 -7.21 9.60 36.37
CA LEU A 140 -8.24 10.63 36.47
C LEU A 140 -9.21 10.24 37.59
#